data_AF-A0A2E0KM45-F1
#
_entry.id   AF-A0A2E0KM45-F1
#
_cell.length_a   1.000
_cell.length_b   1.000
_cell.length_c   1.000
_cell.angle_alpha   90.00
_cell.angle_beta   90.00
_cell.angle_gamma   90.00
#
_symmetry.space_group_name_H-M   'P 1'
#
loop_
_entity.id
_entity.type
_entity.pdbx_description
1 polymer ?
#
loop_
_entity_poly.entity_id
_entity_poly.type
_entity_poly.pdbx_seq_one_letter_code
_entity_poly.pdbx_strand_id
1 'polypeptide(L)'
;MTYNIRLDVEDDGFNQWDNRKKGLVSLIREENPDILGIQEGLPNQIKYLSKQLDEYSMIGEGRDGGNNGEYSAIYYKNKKLKLEKDETFWLSETPGKPSIGWDAALNRIATVGVFIVMKTNKKLVVYNSHFDHIGKVARENSVNVILNHIKGNNYLKNA
;
A
#
# COMPACT_ATOMS: atom_id res chain seq x y z
N MET A 1 9.33 -0.59 6.65
CA MET A 1 9.27 0.88 6.45
C MET A 1 7.88 1.25 5.96
N THR A 2 7.36 2.40 6.38
CA THR A 2 6.15 3.02 5.78
C THR A 2 6.54 4.40 5.29
N TYR A 3 6.13 4.77 4.07
CA TYR A 3 6.53 6.04 3.48
C TYR A 3 5.50 6.56 2.47
N ASN A 4 4.84 7.67 2.81
CA ASN A 4 4.00 8.39 1.85
C ASN A 4 4.94 9.11 0.87
N ILE A 5 4.88 8.74 -0.41
CA ILE A 5 5.84 9.23 -1.40
C ILE A 5 5.41 10.54 -2.06
N ARG A 6 4.25 11.09 -1.68
CA ARG A 6 3.58 12.24 -2.29
C ARG A 6 3.25 12.00 -3.78
N LEU A 7 1.98 12.14 -4.14
CA LEU A 7 1.55 11.96 -5.53
C LEU A 7 2.28 12.89 -6.50
N ASP A 8 2.33 12.49 -7.76
CA ASP A 8 2.84 13.34 -8.83
C ASP A 8 1.77 14.39 -9.22
N VAL A 9 1.99 15.64 -8.84
CA VAL A 9 1.08 16.76 -9.11
C VAL A 9 1.88 18.03 -9.43
N GLU A 10 1.44 18.79 -10.44
CA GLU A 10 2.14 20.00 -10.91
C GLU A 10 2.25 21.08 -9.83
N ASP A 11 1.24 21.18 -8.96
CA ASP A 11 1.19 22.15 -7.86
C ASP A 11 2.34 22.02 -6.85
N ASP A 12 3.08 20.91 -6.84
CA ASP A 12 4.26 20.73 -5.98
C ASP A 12 5.47 21.57 -6.45
N GLY A 13 5.42 22.20 -7.63
CA GLY A 13 6.46 23.11 -8.14
C GLY A 13 7.87 22.48 -8.15
N PHE A 14 8.83 23.08 -7.45
CA PHE A 14 10.18 22.52 -7.36
C PHE A 14 10.20 21.11 -6.72
N ASN A 15 9.22 20.78 -5.88
CA ASN A 15 9.10 19.50 -5.22
C ASN A 15 8.30 18.47 -6.04
N GLN A 16 8.09 18.68 -7.34
CA GLN A 16 7.45 17.69 -8.20
C GLN A 16 8.18 16.33 -8.21
N TRP A 17 7.44 15.27 -8.56
CA TRP A 17 7.95 13.89 -8.56
C TRP A 17 9.25 13.72 -9.35
N ASP A 18 9.36 14.36 -10.51
CA ASP A 18 10.53 14.26 -11.37
C ASP A 18 11.83 14.69 -10.68
N ASN A 19 11.75 15.64 -9.74
CA ASN A 19 12.88 16.11 -8.95
C ASN A 19 13.14 15.22 -7.71
N ARG A 20 12.13 14.48 -7.23
CA ARG A 20 12.22 13.65 -6.02
C ARG A 20 12.55 12.17 -6.28
N LYS A 21 12.16 11.63 -7.44
CA LYS A 21 12.14 10.19 -7.73
C LYS A 21 13.50 9.49 -7.57
N LYS A 22 14.60 10.17 -7.87
CA LYS A 22 15.96 9.61 -7.69
C LYS A 22 16.35 9.55 -6.20
N GLY A 23 16.09 10.62 -5.45
CA GLY A 23 16.36 10.67 -4.01
C GLY A 23 15.58 9.62 -3.24
N LEU A 24 14.31 9.40 -3.60
CA LEU A 24 13.49 8.34 -3.02
C LEU A 24 14.09 6.94 -3.26
N VAL A 25 14.54 6.64 -4.48
CA VAL A 25 15.17 5.34 -4.78
C VAL A 25 16.46 5.15 -4.00
N SER A 26 17.28 6.20 -3.87
CA SER A 26 18.50 6.16 -3.05
C SER A 26 18.17 5.84 -1.59
N LEU A 27 17.19 6.55 -1.01
CA LEU A 27 16.73 6.30 0.37
C LEU A 27 16.27 4.86 0.57
N ILE A 28 15.42 4.33 -0.33
CA ILE A 28 14.93 2.94 -0.22
C ILE A 28 16.07 1.93 -0.30
N ARG A 29 17.07 2.16 -1.15
CA ARG A 29 18.24 1.27 -1.28
C ARG A 29 19.17 1.35 -0.07
N GLU A 30 19.33 2.54 0.51
CA GLU A 30 20.15 2.77 1.70
C GLU A 30 19.51 2.13 2.95
N GLU A 31 18.24 2.42 3.20
CA GLU A 31 17.48 1.82 4.32
C GLU A 31 17.23 0.33 4.13
N ASN A 32 17.23 -0.13 2.87
CA ASN A 32 17.13 -1.53 2.46
C ASN A 32 16.03 -2.34 3.21
N PRO A 33 14.79 -1.83 3.32
CA PRO A 33 13.76 -2.51 4.12
C PRO A 33 13.37 -3.84 3.50
N ASP A 34 13.06 -4.84 4.32
CA ASP A 34 12.51 -6.12 3.83
C ASP A 34 11.08 -5.95 3.30
N ILE A 35 10.31 -5.04 3.90
CA ILE A 35 8.96 -4.65 3.50
C ILE A 35 8.81 -3.13 3.57
N LEU A 36 8.23 -2.55 2.52
CA LEU A 36 7.96 -1.13 2.35
C LEU A 36 6.50 -0.94 1.92
N GLY A 37 5.68 -0.33 2.79
CA GLY A 37 4.37 0.20 2.39
C GLY A 37 4.52 1.64 1.89
N ILE A 38 4.04 1.93 0.68
CA ILE A 38 3.97 3.30 0.17
C ILE A 38 2.53 3.79 0.04
N GLN A 39 2.33 5.10 0.17
CA GLN A 39 1.05 5.76 -0.07
C GLN A 39 1.20 6.87 -1.12
N GLU A 40 0.09 7.26 -1.75
CA GLU A 40 -0.01 8.29 -2.79
C GLU A 40 0.70 7.97 -4.12
N GLY A 41 1.22 6.76 -4.32
CA GLY A 41 1.89 6.42 -5.57
C GLY A 41 0.91 6.31 -6.74
N LEU A 42 1.03 7.19 -7.73
CA LEU A 42 0.29 7.11 -9.00
C LEU A 42 0.90 6.06 -9.96
N PRO A 43 0.17 5.58 -10.98
CA PRO A 43 0.64 4.54 -11.90
C PRO A 43 2.02 4.78 -12.53
N ASN A 44 2.34 6.03 -12.87
CA ASN A 44 3.64 6.41 -13.42
C ASN A 44 4.76 6.31 -12.37
N GLN A 45 4.48 6.69 -11.11
CA GLN A 45 5.42 6.57 -9.99
C GLN A 45 5.65 5.10 -9.62
N ILE A 46 4.60 4.28 -9.58
CA ILE A 46 4.67 2.82 -9.38
C ILE A 46 5.53 2.19 -10.47
N LYS A 47 5.24 2.47 -11.75
CA LYS A 47 6.02 1.95 -12.88
C LYS A 47 7.51 2.33 -12.78
N TYR A 48 7.82 3.56 -12.38
CA TYR A 48 9.20 3.99 -12.18
C TYR A 48 9.87 3.20 -11.05
N LEU A 49 9.23 3.12 -9.88
CA LEU A 49 9.79 2.43 -8.71
C LEU A 49 10.00 0.94 -8.99
N SER A 50 9.02 0.24 -9.58
CA SER A 50 9.17 -1.17 -9.97
C SER A 50 10.32 -1.41 -10.96
N LYS A 51 10.64 -0.43 -11.82
CA LYS A 51 11.80 -0.52 -12.71
C LYS A 51 13.14 -0.31 -11.97
N GLN A 52 13.15 0.49 -10.91
CA GLN A 52 14.37 0.83 -10.17
C GLN A 52 14.68 -0.12 -9.00
N LEU A 53 13.67 -0.84 -8.51
CA LEU A 53 13.75 -1.70 -7.33
C LEU A 53 13.60 -3.17 -7.73
N ASP A 54 14.54 -3.68 -8.53
CA ASP A 54 14.54 -5.06 -9.07
C ASP A 54 14.62 -6.16 -7.99
N GLU A 55 15.20 -5.86 -6.83
CA GLU A 55 15.19 -6.75 -5.67
C GLU A 55 13.84 -6.81 -4.94
N TYR A 56 12.88 -5.99 -5.35
CA TYR A 56 11.56 -5.91 -4.75
C TYR A 56 10.49 -6.40 -5.73
N SER A 57 9.53 -7.14 -5.21
CA SER A 57 8.23 -7.34 -5.86
C SER A 57 7.20 -6.39 -5.24
N MET A 58 6.17 -6.04 -5.99
CA MET A 58 5.13 -5.10 -5.58
C MET A 58 3.74 -5.76 -5.67
N ILE A 59 2.91 -5.52 -4.66
CA ILE A 59 1.48 -5.84 -4.65
C ILE A 59 0.65 -4.59 -4.38
N GLY A 60 -0.60 -4.62 -4.83
CA GLY A 60 -1.57 -3.55 -4.69
C GLY A 60 -2.12 -3.07 -6.02
N GLU A 61 -3.29 -2.46 -5.97
CA GLU A 61 -3.91 -1.77 -7.10
C GLU A 61 -4.25 -0.31 -6.75
N GLY A 62 -4.55 0.48 -7.77
CA GLY A 62 -4.94 1.87 -7.60
C GLY A 62 -6.36 1.98 -7.04
N ARG A 63 -6.58 2.99 -6.19
CA ARG A 63 -7.84 3.17 -5.44
C ARG A 63 -9.08 3.45 -6.31
N ASP A 64 -8.91 3.70 -7.60
CA ASP A 64 -10.02 3.87 -8.54
C ASP A 64 -10.26 2.61 -9.40
N GLY A 65 -9.58 1.51 -9.05
CA GLY A 65 -9.68 0.19 -9.67
C GLY A 65 -8.59 -0.07 -10.70
N GLY A 66 -7.94 -1.24 -10.61
CA GLY A 66 -6.88 -1.64 -11.52
C GLY A 66 -5.69 -0.68 -11.48
N ASN A 67 -5.27 -0.17 -12.64
CA ASN A 67 -4.12 0.74 -12.76
C ASN A 67 -4.52 2.23 -12.77
N ASN A 68 -5.45 2.62 -11.89
CA ASN A 68 -5.99 3.99 -11.82
C ASN A 68 -6.06 4.53 -10.39
N GLY A 69 -5.70 5.80 -10.23
CA GLY A 69 -5.68 6.47 -8.93
C GLY A 69 -4.43 6.15 -8.11
N GLU A 70 -4.37 6.69 -6.89
CA GLU A 70 -3.26 6.45 -5.97
C GLU A 70 -3.29 5.02 -5.42
N TYR A 71 -2.11 4.46 -5.21
CA TYR A 71 -1.90 3.15 -4.61
C TYR A 71 -1.61 3.25 -3.11
N SER A 72 -1.99 2.19 -2.39
CA SER A 72 -1.43 1.81 -1.09
C SER A 72 -0.50 0.60 -1.26
N ALA A 73 0.44 0.66 -2.20
CA ALA A 73 1.26 -0.48 -2.61
C ALA A 73 2.20 -1.00 -1.51
N ILE A 74 2.46 -2.31 -1.52
CA ILE A 74 3.47 -2.95 -0.67
C ILE A 74 4.58 -3.50 -1.56
N TYR A 75 5.80 -3.02 -1.34
CA TYR A 75 7.04 -3.56 -1.90
C TYR A 75 7.68 -4.51 -0.88
N TYR A 76 8.18 -5.65 -1.33
CA TYR A 76 8.83 -6.64 -0.45
C TYR A 76 10.05 -7.29 -1.14
N LYS A 77 11.08 -7.63 -0.36
CA LYS A 77 12.30 -8.30 -0.87
C LYS A 77 11.97 -9.70 -1.38
N ASN A 78 12.01 -9.88 -2.70
CA ASN A 78 11.55 -11.11 -3.38
C ASN A 78 12.42 -12.34 -3.09
N LYS A 79 13.66 -12.17 -2.63
CA LYS A 79 14.56 -13.26 -2.19
C LYS A 79 14.46 -13.59 -0.70
N LYS A 80 13.74 -12.81 0.10
CA LYS A 80 13.59 -13.03 1.56
C LYS A 80 12.18 -13.46 1.95
N LEU A 81 11.19 -13.02 1.16
CA LEU A 81 9.77 -13.19 1.44
C LEU A 81 9.09 -13.85 0.25
N LYS A 82 8.41 -14.96 0.50
CA LYS A 82 7.51 -15.59 -0.46
C LYS A 82 6.10 -15.05 -0.24
N LEU A 83 5.47 -14.51 -1.26
CA LEU A 83 4.06 -14.13 -1.22
C LEU A 83 3.17 -15.37 -1.35
N GLU A 84 2.22 -15.53 -0.42
CA GLU A 84 1.24 -16.63 -0.44
C GLU A 84 -0.14 -16.15 -0.91
N LYS A 85 -0.54 -14.95 -0.47
CA LYS A 85 -1.81 -14.32 -0.86
C LYS A 85 -1.64 -12.81 -0.75
N ASP A 86 -2.21 -12.07 -1.70
CA ASP A 86 -2.43 -10.63 -1.58
C ASP A 86 -3.88 -10.28 -1.89
N GLU A 87 -4.29 -9.09 -1.47
CA GLU A 87 -5.60 -8.53 -1.73
C GLU A 87 -5.55 -7.00 -1.58
N THR A 88 -6.35 -6.28 -2.37
CA THR A 88 -6.66 -4.87 -2.14
C THR A 88 -8.17 -4.73 -2.02
N PHE A 89 -8.63 -3.97 -1.02
CA PHE A 89 -10.04 -3.76 -0.75
C PHE A 89 -10.31 -2.31 -0.32
N TRP A 90 -11.53 -1.86 -0.56
CA TRP A 90 -11.96 -0.49 -0.29
C TRP A 90 -12.45 -0.32 1.15
N LEU A 91 -12.08 0.79 1.77
CA LEU A 91 -12.46 1.16 3.12
C LEU A 91 -13.84 1.84 3.10
N SER A 92 -14.87 1.02 2.89
CA SER A 92 -16.25 1.45 2.75
C SER A 92 -17.22 0.34 3.14
N GLU A 93 -18.51 0.62 3.01
CA GLU A 93 -19.60 -0.35 3.16
C GLU A 93 -19.55 -1.47 2.10
N THR A 94 -18.82 -1.28 0.99
CA THR A 94 -18.66 -2.29 -0.07
C THR A 94 -17.20 -2.60 -0.41
N PRO A 95 -16.43 -3.28 0.45
CA PRO A 95 -14.97 -3.44 0.29
C PRO A 95 -14.51 -4.17 -0.98
N GLY A 96 -15.37 -4.97 -1.61
CA GLY A 96 -15.03 -5.77 -2.80
C GLY A 96 -15.08 -5.02 -4.13
N LYS A 97 -15.36 -3.71 -4.14
CA LYS A 97 -15.39 -2.90 -5.37
C LYS A 97 -14.98 -1.45 -5.07
N PRO A 98 -14.58 -0.67 -6.10
CA PRO A 98 -14.32 0.76 -5.92
C PRO A 98 -15.51 1.52 -5.34
N SER A 99 -15.30 2.15 -4.18
CA SER A 99 -16.31 2.96 -3.49
C SER A 99 -15.72 3.92 -2.46
N ILE A 100 -16.43 5.04 -2.28
CA ILE A 100 -16.24 6.01 -1.20
C ILE A 100 -17.02 5.49 0.02
N GLY A 101 -16.42 5.50 1.21
CA GLY A 101 -17.06 5.07 2.46
C GLY A 101 -17.53 6.24 3.33
N TRP A 102 -18.76 6.17 3.84
CA TRP A 102 -19.31 7.14 4.79
C TRP A 102 -19.11 8.62 4.39
N ASP A 103 -18.43 9.40 5.24
CA ASP A 103 -18.12 10.82 5.06
C ASP A 103 -16.72 11.06 4.43
N ALA A 104 -16.12 10.04 3.81
CA ALA A 104 -14.84 10.21 3.11
C ALA A 104 -14.99 11.08 1.87
N ALA A 105 -13.93 11.84 1.55
CA ALA A 105 -13.89 12.64 0.33
C ALA A 105 -13.47 11.84 -0.91
N LEU A 106 -12.75 10.73 -0.71
CA LEU A 106 -12.11 9.94 -1.78
C LEU A 106 -12.29 8.44 -1.53
N ASN A 107 -12.17 7.65 -2.59
CA ASN A 107 -11.98 6.20 -2.47
C ASN A 107 -10.72 5.96 -1.61
N ARG A 108 -10.82 5.14 -0.57
CA ARG A 108 -9.67 4.72 0.23
C ARG A 108 -9.56 3.21 0.21
N ILE A 109 -8.32 2.71 0.22
CA ILE A 109 -8.02 1.28 0.10
C ILE A 109 -7.06 0.83 1.20
N ALA A 110 -7.12 -0.46 1.50
CA ALA A 110 -6.03 -1.18 2.15
C ALA A 110 -5.55 -2.31 1.24
N THR A 111 -4.23 -2.45 1.11
CA THR A 111 -3.58 -3.59 0.47
C THR A 111 -3.00 -4.47 1.56
N VAL A 112 -3.19 -5.78 1.44
CA VAL A 112 -2.64 -6.78 2.36
C VAL A 112 -1.78 -7.78 1.60
N GLY A 113 -0.65 -8.14 2.19
CA GLY A 113 0.18 -9.25 1.76
C GLY A 113 0.36 -10.27 2.89
N VAL A 114 0.17 -11.54 2.56
CA VAL A 114 0.47 -12.69 3.41
C VAL A 114 1.73 -13.34 2.90
N PHE A 115 2.78 -13.32 3.73
CA PHE A 115 4.12 -13.75 3.36
C PHE A 115 4.60 -14.91 4.22
N ILE A 116 5.49 -15.72 3.66
CA ILE A 116 6.38 -16.62 4.40
C ILE A 116 7.79 -16.05 4.38
N VAL A 117 8.37 -15.83 5.56
CA VAL A 117 9.78 -15.46 5.72
C VAL A 117 10.64 -16.69 5.43
N MET A 118 11.34 -16.71 4.30
CA MET A 118 12.00 -17.91 3.79
C MET A 118 13.04 -18.50 4.75
N LYS A 119 13.73 -17.65 5.55
CA LYS A 119 14.75 -18.10 6.50
C LYS A 119 14.16 -18.87 7.69
N THR A 120 12.92 -18.59 8.07
CA THR A 120 12.33 -19.09 9.32
C THR A 120 11.04 -19.88 9.12
N ASN A 121 10.51 -19.90 7.89
CA ASN A 121 9.18 -20.39 7.55
C ASN A 121 8.04 -19.79 8.37
N LYS A 122 8.27 -18.65 9.04
CA LYS A 122 7.24 -17.94 9.78
C LYS A 122 6.33 -17.18 8.82
N LYS A 123 5.04 -17.18 9.14
CA LYS A 123 4.03 -16.39 8.44
C LYS A 123 4.09 -14.94 8.94
N LEU A 124 3.98 -14.00 8.03
CA LEU A 124 3.89 -12.57 8.32
C LEU A 124 2.74 -11.98 7.49
N VAL A 125 1.86 -11.21 8.11
CA VAL A 125 0.77 -10.51 7.42
C VAL A 125 1.01 -9.02 7.55
N VAL A 126 1.02 -8.31 6.42
CA VAL A 126 1.26 -6.86 6.39
C VAL A 126 0.09 -6.18 5.69
N TYR A 127 -0.47 -5.19 6.36
CA TYR A 127 -1.43 -4.26 5.78
C TYR A 127 -0.77 -2.91 5.54
N ASN A 128 -1.13 -2.29 4.43
CA ASN A 128 -0.79 -0.91 4.13
C ASN A 128 -2.05 -0.17 3.70
N SER A 129 -2.21 1.07 4.16
CA SER A 129 -3.40 1.87 3.87
C SER A 129 -3.10 3.35 4.00
N HIS A 130 -3.95 4.17 3.37
CA HIS A 130 -3.95 5.62 3.49
C HIS A 130 -5.37 6.07 3.80
N PHE A 131 -5.61 6.51 5.04
CA PHE A 131 -6.95 6.84 5.53
C PHE A 131 -7.42 8.20 5.01
N ASP A 132 -8.74 8.45 5.07
CA ASP A 132 -9.27 9.70 4.58
C ASP A 132 -8.94 10.90 5.49
N HIS A 133 -8.50 11.98 4.86
CA HIS A 133 -8.16 13.24 5.51
C HIS A 133 -9.37 14.05 5.97
N ILE A 134 -10.55 13.90 5.33
CA ILE A 134 -11.76 14.65 5.67
C ILE A 134 -12.64 13.83 6.63
N GLY A 135 -13.07 12.64 6.19
CA GLY A 135 -14.11 11.86 6.85
C GLY A 135 -13.69 11.33 8.22
N LYS A 136 -14.28 11.84 9.29
CA LYS A 136 -14.00 11.36 10.66
C LYS A 136 -14.64 10.00 10.88
N VAL A 137 -15.90 9.85 10.48
CA VAL A 137 -16.65 8.58 10.60
C VAL A 137 -16.00 7.52 9.73
N ALA A 138 -15.55 7.89 8.53
CA ALA A 138 -14.84 7.03 7.61
C ALA A 138 -13.54 6.51 8.20
N ARG A 139 -12.74 7.33 8.90
CA ARG A 139 -11.53 6.86 9.58
C ARG A 139 -11.83 5.82 10.65
N GLU A 140 -12.82 6.06 11.50
CA GLU A 140 -13.21 5.12 12.57
C GLU A 140 -13.70 3.80 11.96
N ASN A 141 -14.58 3.87 10.97
CA ASN A 141 -15.12 2.67 10.33
C ASN A 141 -14.09 1.95 9.42
N SER A 142 -13.12 2.65 8.86
CA SER A 142 -12.01 2.03 8.11
C SER A 142 -11.22 1.07 8.99
N VAL A 143 -10.98 1.42 10.27
CA VAL A 143 -10.37 0.50 11.23
C VAL A 143 -11.23 -0.75 11.39
N ASN A 144 -12.56 -0.59 11.52
CA ASN A 144 -13.48 -1.72 11.66
C ASN A 144 -13.46 -2.63 10.42
N VAL A 145 -13.41 -2.08 9.20
CA VAL A 145 -13.28 -2.87 7.97
C VAL A 145 -12.01 -3.71 8.00
N ILE A 146 -10.85 -3.11 8.32
CA ILE A 146 -9.58 -3.82 8.40
C ILE A 146 -9.61 -4.90 9.50
N LEU A 147 -10.12 -4.58 10.71
CA LEU A 147 -10.23 -5.54 11.80
C LEU A 147 -11.14 -6.71 11.44
N ASN A 148 -12.26 -6.46 10.76
CA ASN A 148 -13.16 -7.50 10.28
C ASN A 148 -12.48 -8.36 9.21
N HIS A 149 -11.70 -7.76 8.30
CA HIS A 149 -10.91 -8.49 7.31
C HIS A 149 -9.86 -9.41 7.98
N ILE A 150 -9.15 -8.91 9.00
CA ILE A 150 -8.20 -9.71 9.79
C ILE A 150 -8.90 -10.89 10.47
N LYS A 151 -10.04 -10.66 11.13
CA LYS A 151 -10.82 -11.70 11.82
C LYS A 151 -11.37 -12.74 10.84
N GLY A 152 -12.00 -12.29 9.75
CA GLY A 152 -12.60 -13.15 8.74
C GLY A 152 -11.60 -14.08 8.06
N ASN A 153 -10.34 -13.63 7.91
CA ASN A 153 -9.26 -14.46 7.36
C ASN A 153 -8.43 -15.20 8.42
N ASN A 154 -8.79 -15.14 9.71
CA ASN A 154 -8.04 -15.74 10.82
C ASN A 154 -6.56 -15.31 10.92
N TYR A 155 -6.23 -14.07 10.55
CA TYR A 155 -4.84 -13.59 10.57
C TYR A 155 -4.31 -13.26 11.97
N LEU A 156 -5.16 -13.26 13.01
CA LEU A 156 -4.75 -13.11 14.41
C LEU A 156 -4.14 -14.37 15.03
N LYS A 157 -4.42 -15.56 14.48
CA LYS A 157 -4.07 -16.84 15.13
C LYS A 157 -2.61 -17.28 14.94
N ASN A 158 -1.83 -16.54 14.16
CA ASN A 158 -0.45 -16.90 13.79
C ASN A 158 0.57 -15.77 14.05
N ALA A 159 0.21 -14.76 14.85
CA ALA A 159 1.09 -13.66 15.23
C ALA A 159 1.80 -13.96 16.56
#